data_AF-A0A0F9CIL9-F1
#
_entry.id   AF-A0A0F9CIL9-F1
#
_cell.length_a   1.000
_cell.length_b   1.000
_cell.length_c   1.000
_cell.angle_alpha   90.00
_cell.angle_beta   90.00
_cell.angle_gamma   90.00
#
_symmetry.space_group_name_H-M   'P 1'
#
loop_
_entity.id
_entity.type
_entity.pdbx_description
1 polymer ?
#
loop_
_entity_poly.entity_id
_entity_poly.type
_entity_poly.pdbx_seq_one_letter_code
_entity_poly.pdbx_strand_id
1 'polypeptide(L)' 'SGIRDQIKIMVGGAPVTQKFVDDIEADGYGANAASASEVAKELLI' A
#
# COMPACT_ATOMS: atom_id res chain seq x y z
N SER A 1 -4.27 11.38 -17.94
CA SER A 1 -3.14 10.44 -17.75
C SER A 1 -2.08 11.12 -16.91
N GLY A 2 -1.52 10.44 -15.90
CA GLY A 2 -0.30 10.88 -15.22
C GLY A 2 -0.48 11.51 -13.83
N ILE A 3 -0.89 10.71 -12.84
CA ILE A 3 -0.66 11.03 -11.42
C ILE A 3 -0.03 9.87 -10.64
N ARG A 4 0.25 8.72 -11.29
CA ARG A 4 0.72 7.51 -10.59
C ARG A 4 1.97 7.76 -9.77
N ASP A 5 2.90 8.56 -10.31
CA ASP A 5 4.17 8.92 -9.66
C ASP A 5 4.03 10.06 -8.64
N GLN A 6 2.86 10.71 -8.56
CA GLN A 6 2.58 11.82 -7.66
C GLN A 6 1.87 11.37 -6.38
N ILE A 7 1.42 10.11 -6.31
CA ILE A 7 0.68 9.57 -5.17
C ILE A 7 1.23 8.20 -4.75
N LYS A 8 1.07 7.90 -3.45
CA LYS A 8 1.28 6.56 -2.91
C LYS A 8 -0.07 5.86 -2.77
N ILE A 9 -0.15 4.62 -3.23
CA ILE A 9 -1.35 3.79 -3.23
C ILE A 9 -1.10 2.62 -2.28
N MET A 10 -1.92 2.53 -1.23
CA MET A 10 -1.89 1.41 -0.29
C MET A 10 -3.17 0.60 -0.40
N VAL A 11 -3.06 -0.73 -0.27
CA VAL A 11 -4.18 -1.65 -0.37
C VAL A 11 -4.16 -2.62 0.82
N GLY A 12 -5.33 -2.96 1.36
CA GLY A 12 -5.44 -3.84 2.53
C GLY A 12 -6.85 -4.41 2.67
N GLY A 13 -7.05 -5.22 3.71
CA GLY A 13 -8.29 -5.95 3.98
C GLY A 13 -8.06 -7.45 4.15
N ALA A 14 -9.01 -8.16 4.76
CA ALA A 14 -8.87 -9.58 5.10
C ALA A 14 -8.45 -10.51 3.93
N PRO A 15 -8.91 -10.33 2.68
CA PRO A 15 -8.48 -11.19 1.57
C PRO A 15 -7.21 -10.71 0.86
N VAL A 16 -6.67 -9.54 1.23
CA VAL A 16 -5.52 -8.94 0.54
C VAL A 16 -4.23 -9.57 1.05
N THR A 17 -3.29 -9.79 0.14
CA THR A 17 -1.95 -10.32 0.45
C THR A 17 -0.89 -9.43 -0.16
N GLN A 18 0.34 -9.50 0.35
CA GLN A 18 1.48 -8.79 -0.25
C GLN A 18 1.63 -9.13 -1.74
N LYS A 19 1.50 -10.42 -2.10
CA LYS A 19 1.54 -10.87 -3.50
C LYS A 19 0.55 -10.11 -4.38
N PHE A 20 -0.68 -9.92 -3.91
CA PHE A 20 -1.68 -9.18 -4.69
C PHE A 20 -1.28 -7.71 -4.87
N VAL A 21 -0.76 -7.07 -3.82
CA VAL A 21 -0.28 -5.68 -3.86
C VAL A 21 0.89 -5.53 -4.85
N ASP A 22 1.80 -6.49 -4.88
CA ASP A 22 2.90 -6.55 -5.83
C ASP A 22 2.39 -6.74 -7.27
N ASP A 23 1.44 -7.67 -7.48
CA ASP A 23 0.86 -7.99 -8.79
C ASP A 23 0.12 -6.78 -9.42
N ILE A 24 -0.38 -5.83 -8.61
CA ILE A 24 -1.04 -4.60 -9.06
C ILE A 24 -0.15 -3.35 -8.98
N GLU A 25 1.12 -3.52 -8.60
CA GLU A 25 2.12 -2.45 -8.49
C GLU A 25 1.68 -1.30 -7.56
N ALA A 26 1.04 -1.64 -6.44
CA ALA A 26 0.73 -0.69 -5.37
C ALA A 26 1.94 -0.49 -4.45
N ASP A 27 1.99 0.62 -3.72
CA ASP A 27 3.15 1.05 -2.95
C ASP A 27 3.23 0.43 -1.55
N GLY A 28 2.12 -0.08 -1.00
CA GLY A 28 2.13 -0.62 0.36
C GLY A 28 0.95 -1.51 0.72
N TYR A 29 1.21 -2.40 1.68
CA TYR A 29 0.26 -3.35 2.23
C TYR A 29 0.25 -3.27 3.76
N GLY A 30 -0.94 -3.24 4.36
CA GLY A 30 -1.11 -3.36 5.81
C GLY A 30 -2.07 -4.50 6.15
N ALA A 31 -1.58 -5.50 6.89
CA ALA A 31 -2.39 -6.67 7.29
C ALA A 31 -3.46 -6.33 8.35
N ASN A 32 -3.31 -5.19 9.03
CA ASN A 32 -4.23 -4.66 10.03
C ASN A 32 -4.06 -3.13 10.17
N ALA A 33 -4.89 -2.50 11.00
CA ALA A 33 -4.89 -1.05 11.17
C ALA A 33 -3.56 -0.49 11.73
N ALA A 34 -2.90 -1.20 12.64
CA ALA A 34 -1.64 -0.77 13.23
C ALA A 34 -0.52 -0.78 12.18
N SER A 35 -0.31 -1.93 11.53
CA SER A 35 0.69 -2.09 10.46
C SER A 35 0.44 -1.15 9.27
N ALA A 36 -0.82 -0.90 8.89
CA ALA A 36 -1.13 0.08 7.85
C ALA A 36 -0.66 1.49 8.20
N SER A 37 -0.76 1.89 9.47
CA SER A 37 -0.33 3.21 9.93
C SER A 37 1.20 3.36 9.93
N GLU A 38 1.92 2.27 10.19
CA GLU A 38 3.38 2.23 10.13
C GLU A 38 3.88 2.32 8.69
N VAL A 39 3.35 1.48 7.79
CA VAL A 39 3.69 1.48 6.36
C VAL A 39 3.38 2.84 5.72
N ALA A 40 2.25 3.46 6.07
CA ALA A 40 1.91 4.78 5.54
C ALA A 40 2.96 5.85 5.91
N LYS A 41 3.56 5.76 7.11
CA LYS A 41 4.64 6.67 7.51
C LYS A 41 5.92 6.40 6.74
N GLU A 42 6.29 5.13 6.54
CA GLU A 42 7.49 4.74 5.78
C GLU A 42 7.44 5.23 4.33
N LEU A 43 6.26 5.25 3.71
CA LEU A 43 6.08 5.71 2.32
C LEU A 43 6.17 7.22 2.11
N LEU A 44 6.18 8.02 3.18
CA LEU A 44 6.26 9.48 3.14
C LEU A 44 7.69 10.02 3.28
N ILE A 45 8.67 9.13 3.53
CA ILE A 45 10.08 9.48 3.75
C ILE A 45 10.87 9.34 2.45
#